data_AF-A0A0P1H3P8-F1
#
_entry.id   AF-A0A0P1H3P8-F1
#
_cell.length_a   1.000
_cell.length_b   1.000
_cell.length_c   1.000
_cell.angle_alpha   90.00
_cell.angle_beta   90.00
_cell.angle_gamma   90.00
#
_symmetry.space_group_name_H-M   'P 1'
#
loop_
_entity.id
_entity.type
_entity.pdbx_description
1 polymer ?
#
loop_
_entity_poly.entity_id
_entity_poly.type
_entity_poly.pdbx_seq_one_letter_code
_entity_poly.pdbx_strand_id
1 'polypeptide(L)'
;MADRNNRPKTGRDEAGRFTTGNPGRPLGARHKATKAALALLDGEADALSRKAVELALNGDTTALRLCLERIAPPRKDAPVTFDLPAMQCAQDAAKAAGTVLQGVALGELTPTEGAHVMALIENYRRTLETTEIEQRIAALEAEALK
;
A
#
# COMPACT_ATOMS: atom_id res chain seq x y z
N MET A 1 -1.49 37.51 -27.12
CA MET A 1 -1.84 36.12 -26.73
C MET A 1 -2.32 35.43 -28.00
N ALA A 2 -1.63 34.38 -28.45
CA ALA A 2 -1.94 33.74 -29.74
C ALA A 2 -3.29 33.02 -29.67
N ASP A 3 -4.17 33.28 -30.64
CA ASP A 3 -5.45 32.62 -30.74
C ASP A 3 -5.27 31.13 -31.03
N ARG A 4 -5.82 30.30 -30.15
CA ARG A 4 -5.79 28.84 -30.31
C ARG A 4 -6.72 28.47 -31.46
N ASN A 5 -6.18 27.84 -32.51
CA ASN A 5 -6.89 27.42 -33.73
C ASN A 5 -8.12 26.50 -33.50
N ASN A 6 -8.28 25.95 -32.28
CA ASN A 6 -9.42 25.12 -31.90
C ASN A 6 -10.46 25.80 -30.98
N ARG A 7 -10.35 27.11 -30.69
CA ARG A 7 -11.27 27.84 -29.79
C ARG A 7 -12.77 27.57 -30.06
N PRO A 8 -13.28 27.58 -31.32
CA PRO A 8 -14.71 27.37 -31.60
C PRO A 8 -15.23 26.00 -31.17
N LYS A 9 -14.35 24.99 -31.10
CA LYS A 9 -14.72 23.59 -30.82
C LYS A 9 -14.65 23.23 -29.33
N THR A 10 -14.22 24.16 -28.47
CA THR A 10 -13.90 23.86 -27.06
C THR A 10 -14.94 24.33 -26.04
N GLY A 11 -15.96 25.09 -26.47
CA GLY A 11 -17.00 25.62 -25.56
C GLY A 11 -16.41 26.50 -24.46
N ARG A 12 -15.43 27.36 -24.81
CA ARG A 12 -14.73 28.27 -23.90
C ARG A 12 -14.73 29.71 -24.40
N ASP A 13 -14.76 30.67 -23.49
CA ASP A 13 -14.74 32.11 -23.77
C ASP A 13 -13.33 32.65 -24.09
N GLU A 14 -13.22 33.95 -24.36
CA GLU A 14 -11.95 34.63 -24.69
C GLU A 14 -10.94 34.58 -23.53
N ALA A 15 -11.43 34.57 -22.29
CA ALA A 15 -10.65 34.41 -21.06
C ALA A 15 -10.28 32.94 -20.76
N GLY A 16 -10.74 31.98 -21.58
CA GLY A 16 -10.45 30.56 -21.46
C GLY A 16 -11.32 29.78 -20.47
N ARG A 17 -12.39 30.40 -19.93
CA ARG A 17 -13.37 29.78 -19.04
C ARG A 17 -14.40 29.00 -19.84
N PHE A 18 -15.04 28.01 -19.22
CA PHE A 18 -16.16 27.31 -19.85
C PHE A 18 -17.35 28.25 -20.02
N THR A 19 -18.00 28.20 -21.18
CA THR A 19 -19.22 28.97 -21.42
C THR A 19 -20.36 28.49 -20.51
N THR A 20 -21.28 29.39 -20.15
CA THR A 20 -22.48 29.04 -19.37
C THR A 20 -23.22 27.86 -19.99
N GLY A 21 -23.56 26.84 -19.18
CA GLY A 21 -24.19 25.60 -19.66
C GLY A 21 -23.22 24.52 -20.14
N ASN A 22 -21.89 24.75 -20.13
CA ASN A 22 -20.89 23.72 -20.37
C ASN A 22 -20.41 23.12 -19.04
N PRO A 23 -20.86 21.92 -18.64
CA PRO A 23 -20.44 21.25 -17.40
C PRO A 23 -18.97 20.76 -17.46
N GLY A 24 -18.28 20.99 -18.58
CA GLY A 24 -16.98 20.44 -18.84
C GLY A 24 -17.05 18.94 -19.14
N ARG A 25 -15.91 18.28 -19.00
CA ARG A 25 -15.82 16.85 -19.24
C ARG A 25 -16.22 16.08 -17.98
N PRO A 26 -17.05 15.02 -18.07
CA PRO A 26 -17.43 14.24 -16.89
C PRO A 26 -16.20 13.65 -16.18
N LEU A 27 -16.30 13.54 -14.86
CA LEU A 27 -15.26 12.96 -14.01
C LEU A 27 -14.90 11.56 -14.51
N GLY A 28 -13.60 11.28 -14.65
CA GLY A 28 -13.09 9.99 -15.14
C GLY A 28 -13.04 9.83 -16.67
N ALA A 29 -13.50 10.81 -17.45
CA ALA A 29 -13.47 10.70 -18.90
C ALA A 29 -12.04 10.84 -19.49
N ARG A 30 -11.55 9.79 -20.16
CA ARG A 30 -10.21 9.72 -20.77
C ARG A 30 -10.16 10.24 -22.20
N HIS A 31 -9.12 11.00 -22.56
CA HIS A 31 -8.97 11.60 -23.90
C HIS A 31 -9.06 10.54 -25.01
N LYS A 32 -9.58 10.91 -26.21
CA LYS A 32 -9.75 9.96 -27.31
C LYS A 32 -8.43 9.25 -27.66
N ALA A 33 -7.33 10.01 -27.69
CA ALA A 33 -5.99 9.47 -27.91
C ALA A 33 -5.59 8.44 -26.84
N THR A 34 -5.88 8.72 -25.56
CA THR A 34 -5.59 7.78 -24.46
C THR A 34 -6.40 6.49 -24.60
N LYS A 35 -7.67 6.58 -25.00
CA LYS A 35 -8.50 5.38 -25.24
C LYS A 35 -7.94 4.53 -26.38
N ALA A 36 -7.53 5.17 -27.48
CA ALA A 36 -6.93 4.49 -28.62
C ALA A 36 -5.59 3.83 -28.24
N ALA A 37 -4.73 4.53 -27.49
CA ALA A 37 -3.48 3.96 -27.01
C ALA A 37 -3.70 2.74 -26.10
N LEU A 38 -4.67 2.82 -25.18
CA LEU A 38 -4.99 1.69 -24.30
C LEU A 38 -5.52 0.48 -25.08
N ALA A 39 -6.34 0.71 -26.10
CA ALA A 39 -6.83 -0.37 -26.96
C ALA A 39 -5.70 -1.02 -27.76
N LEU A 40 -4.68 -0.26 -28.17
CA LEU A 40 -3.48 -0.81 -28.83
C LEU A 40 -2.56 -1.58 -27.88
N LEU A 41 -2.53 -1.20 -26.60
CA LEU A 41 -1.68 -1.83 -25.59
C LEU A 41 -2.34 -3.06 -24.95
N ASP A 42 -3.63 -3.27 -25.19
CA ASP A 42 -4.36 -4.40 -24.63
C ASP A 42 -3.83 -5.72 -25.21
N GLY A 43 -3.43 -6.65 -24.35
CA GLY A 43 -2.78 -7.90 -24.75
C GLY A 43 -1.30 -7.83 -25.12
N GLU A 44 -0.70 -6.64 -25.23
CA GLU A 44 0.71 -6.46 -25.63
C GLU A 44 1.72 -6.63 -24.47
N ALA A 45 1.23 -6.97 -23.27
CA ALA A 45 2.04 -7.03 -22.07
C ALA A 45 3.27 -7.94 -22.23
N ASP A 46 3.09 -9.14 -22.78
CA ASP A 46 4.18 -10.11 -22.94
C ASP A 46 5.20 -9.67 -24.00
N ALA A 47 4.72 -9.17 -25.14
CA ALA A 47 5.57 -8.74 -26.25
C ALA A 47 6.42 -7.52 -25.85
N LEU A 48 5.80 -6.51 -25.23
CA LEU A 48 6.50 -5.34 -24.72
C LEU A 48 7.48 -5.71 -23.59
N SER A 49 7.11 -6.63 -22.71
CA SER A 49 8.01 -7.08 -21.63
C SER A 49 9.25 -7.77 -22.20
N ARG A 50 9.10 -8.67 -23.18
CA ARG A 50 10.24 -9.30 -23.86
C ARG A 50 11.11 -8.27 -24.56
N LYS A 51 10.49 -7.31 -25.26
CA LYS A 51 11.23 -6.27 -25.96
C LYS A 51 12.02 -5.37 -24.99
N ALA A 52 11.44 -5.04 -23.85
CA ALA A 52 12.14 -4.29 -22.81
C ALA A 52 13.38 -5.03 -22.29
N VAL A 53 13.28 -6.35 -22.07
CA VAL A 53 14.43 -7.18 -21.69
C VAL A 53 15.51 -7.19 -22.78
N GLU A 54 15.13 -7.36 -24.05
CA GLU A 54 16.07 -7.33 -25.18
C GLU A 54 16.82 -5.99 -25.27
N LEU A 55 16.09 -4.88 -25.18
CA LEU A 55 16.69 -3.53 -25.19
C LEU A 55 17.61 -3.31 -23.99
N ALA A 56 17.21 -3.76 -22.80
CA ALA A 56 18.03 -3.69 -21.60
C ALA A 56 19.35 -4.45 -21.77
N LEU A 57 19.30 -5.67 -22.31
CA LEU A 57 20.49 -6.49 -22.57
C LEU A 57 21.40 -5.89 -23.65
N ASN A 58 20.82 -5.14 -24.59
CA ASN A 58 21.56 -4.40 -25.62
C ASN A 58 22.10 -3.04 -25.14
N GLY A 59 21.96 -2.70 -23.85
CA GLY A 59 22.58 -1.52 -23.24
C GLY A 59 21.68 -0.30 -23.14
N ASP A 60 20.37 -0.41 -23.40
CA ASP A 60 19.43 0.66 -23.06
C ASP A 60 19.31 0.78 -21.54
N THR A 61 19.89 1.85 -20.98
CA THR A 61 19.94 2.09 -19.54
C THR A 61 18.57 2.35 -18.92
N THR A 62 17.61 2.86 -19.70
CA THR A 62 16.24 3.09 -19.24
C THR A 62 15.51 1.76 -19.11
N ALA A 63 15.61 0.91 -20.14
CA ALA A 63 15.04 -0.43 -20.11
C ALA A 63 15.69 -1.29 -19.00
N LEU A 64 17.02 -1.18 -18.81
CA LEU A 64 17.76 -1.85 -17.75
C LEU A 64 17.24 -1.44 -16.36
N ARG A 65 17.09 -0.13 -16.12
CA ARG A 65 16.53 0.39 -14.87
C ARG A 65 15.11 -0.13 -14.62
N LEU A 66 14.23 -0.09 -15.63
CA LEU A 66 12.85 -0.59 -15.51
C LEU A 66 12.80 -2.09 -15.15
N CYS A 67 13.69 -2.88 -15.75
CA CYS A 67 13.80 -4.30 -15.44
C CYS A 67 14.32 -4.51 -14.01
N LEU A 68 15.37 -3.80 -13.60
CA LEU A 68 15.96 -3.91 -12.26
C LEU A 68 15.01 -3.46 -11.15
N GLU A 69 14.25 -2.37 -11.34
CA GLU A 69 13.23 -1.92 -10.40
C GLU A 69 12.10 -2.94 -10.21
N ARG A 70 11.89 -3.85 -11.18
CA ARG A 70 10.92 -4.94 -11.08
C ARG A 70 11.51 -6.24 -10.51
N ILE A 71 12.77 -6.54 -10.80
CA ILE A 71 13.48 -7.74 -10.32
C ILE A 71 13.90 -7.58 -8.85
N ALA A 72 14.46 -6.42 -8.51
CA ALA A 72 14.91 -6.08 -7.16
C ALA A 72 14.21 -4.78 -6.71
N PRO A 73 12.88 -4.81 -6.54
CA PRO A 73 12.16 -3.64 -6.05
C PRO A 73 12.70 -3.26 -4.68
N PRO A 74 12.78 -1.95 -4.35
CA PRO A 74 13.08 -1.52 -2.99
C PRO A 74 12.09 -2.21 -2.06
N ARG A 75 12.61 -3.01 -1.11
CA ARG A 75 11.81 -3.75 -0.13
C ARG A 75 10.92 -2.76 0.60
N LYS A 76 9.62 -2.76 0.30
CA LYS A 76 8.63 -1.93 1.00
C LYS A 76 8.33 -2.53 2.37
N ASP A 77 8.08 -3.84 2.41
CA ASP A 77 7.97 -4.67 3.59
C ASP A 77 8.36 -6.10 3.19
N ALA A 78 9.16 -6.78 4.02
CA ALA A 78 9.48 -8.19 3.84
C ALA A 78 8.80 -8.99 4.95
N PRO A 79 8.31 -10.21 4.68
CA PRO A 79 7.87 -11.11 5.73
C PRO A 79 9.01 -11.35 6.72
N VAL A 80 8.72 -11.16 8.00
CA VAL A 80 9.65 -11.43 9.09
C VAL A 80 9.36 -12.83 9.62
N THR A 81 10.41 -13.64 9.73
CA THR A 81 10.31 -14.94 10.41
C THR A 81 10.80 -14.74 11.84
N PHE A 82 9.93 -14.95 12.80
CA PHE A 82 10.21 -14.73 14.21
C PHE A 82 9.37 -15.70 15.04
N ASP A 83 10.03 -16.42 15.95
CA ASP A 83 9.36 -17.34 16.85
C ASP A 83 8.66 -16.56 17.97
N LEU A 84 7.40 -16.22 17.72
CA LEU A 84 6.55 -15.55 18.69
C LEU A 84 5.99 -16.56 19.69
N PRO A 85 6.27 -16.42 21.01
CA PRO A 85 5.66 -17.27 22.02
C PRO A 85 4.14 -17.13 22.01
N ALA A 86 3.44 -18.23 22.31
CA ALA A 86 1.99 -18.18 22.48
C ALA A 86 1.63 -17.21 23.61
N MET A 87 0.64 -16.35 23.34
CA MET A 87 0.18 -15.34 24.28
C MET A 87 -1.21 -15.69 24.78
N GLN A 88 -1.36 -15.93 26.09
CA GLN A 88 -2.65 -16.22 26.72
C GLN A 88 -3.04 -15.15 27.74
N CYS A 89 -2.05 -14.44 28.29
CA CYS A 89 -2.26 -13.37 29.26
C CYS A 89 -1.28 -12.20 29.04
N ALA A 90 -1.47 -11.11 29.79
CA ALA A 90 -0.60 -9.95 29.74
C ALA A 90 0.87 -10.25 30.09
N GLN A 91 1.12 -11.24 30.96
CA GLN A 91 2.49 -11.65 31.28
C GLN A 91 3.19 -12.30 30.09
N ASP A 92 2.47 -13.02 29.24
CA ASP A 92 3.04 -13.60 28.03
C ASP A 92 3.36 -12.55 26.98
N ALA A 93 2.62 -11.42 26.95
CA ALA A 93 2.96 -10.27 26.13
C ALA A 93 4.34 -9.71 26.48
N ALA A 94 4.67 -9.63 27.77
CA ALA A 94 5.98 -9.17 28.22
C ALA A 94 7.11 -10.14 27.81
N LYS A 95 6.85 -11.47 27.88
CA LYS A 95 7.82 -12.48 27.42
C LYS A 95 8.05 -12.36 25.91
N ALA A 96 6.97 -12.27 25.13
CA ALA A 96 7.02 -12.10 23.69
C ALA A 96 7.79 -10.82 23.29
N ALA A 97 7.51 -9.70 23.97
CA ALA A 97 8.25 -8.45 23.80
C ALA A 97 9.75 -8.60 24.08
N GLY A 98 10.12 -9.37 25.12
CA GLY A 98 11.50 -9.71 25.43
C GLY A 98 12.20 -10.47 24.30
N THR A 99 11.52 -11.47 23.71
CA THR A 99 12.04 -12.23 22.56
C THR A 99 12.26 -11.32 21.35
N VAL A 100 11.36 -10.36 21.09
CA VAL A 100 11.52 -9.38 19.99
C VAL A 100 12.73 -8.50 20.22
N LEU A 101 12.90 -7.95 21.43
CA LEU A 101 14.06 -7.12 21.77
C LEU A 101 15.37 -7.88 21.62
N GLN A 102 15.39 -9.17 22.00
CA GLN A 102 16.55 -10.03 21.80
C GLN A 102 16.85 -10.25 20.31
N GLY A 103 15.83 -10.53 19.49
CA GLY A 103 16.00 -10.67 18.04
C GLY A 103 16.56 -9.41 17.37
N VAL A 104 16.13 -8.22 17.83
CA VAL A 104 16.72 -6.94 17.38
C VAL A 104 18.17 -6.80 17.84
N ALA A 105 18.48 -7.14 19.09
CA ALA A 105 19.84 -7.05 19.63
C ALA A 105 20.83 -8.00 18.92
N LEU A 106 20.36 -9.17 18.48
CA LEU A 106 21.15 -10.14 17.71
C LEU A 106 21.25 -9.82 16.22
N GLY A 107 20.47 -8.84 15.73
CA GLY A 107 20.43 -8.46 14.31
C GLY A 107 19.60 -9.40 13.43
N GLU A 108 18.82 -10.30 14.03
CA GLU A 108 17.85 -11.15 13.31
C GLU A 108 16.64 -10.32 12.84
N LEU A 109 16.32 -9.27 13.59
CA LEU A 109 15.31 -8.27 13.25
C LEU A 109 15.95 -6.89 13.11
N THR A 110 15.49 -6.12 12.14
CA THR A 110 15.77 -4.68 12.12
C THR A 110 14.98 -3.97 13.23
N PRO A 111 15.44 -2.79 13.70
CA PRO A 111 14.67 -1.99 14.66
C PRO A 111 13.26 -1.62 14.16
N THR A 112 13.09 -1.40 12.86
CA THR A 112 11.79 -1.12 12.23
C THR A 112 10.87 -2.33 12.27
N GLU A 113 11.37 -3.52 11.92
CA GLU A 113 10.61 -4.76 12.02
C GLU A 113 10.23 -5.07 13.47
N GLY A 114 11.18 -4.91 14.40
CA GLY A 114 10.91 -5.08 15.84
C GLY A 114 9.81 -4.14 16.34
N ALA A 115 9.83 -2.86 15.94
CA ALA A 115 8.79 -1.90 16.28
C ALA A 115 7.40 -2.32 15.74
N HIS A 116 7.34 -2.82 14.50
CA HIS A 116 6.09 -3.32 13.92
C HIS A 116 5.56 -4.55 14.67
N VAL A 117 6.42 -5.52 15.00
CA VAL A 117 6.01 -6.72 15.76
C VAL A 117 5.56 -6.34 17.18
N MET A 118 6.26 -5.44 17.85
CA MET A 118 5.86 -4.94 19.18
C MET A 118 4.47 -4.29 19.17
N ALA A 119 4.13 -3.56 18.10
CA ALA A 119 2.80 -2.98 17.96
C ALA A 119 1.70 -4.06 17.83
N LEU A 120 1.97 -5.17 17.13
CA LEU A 120 1.05 -6.30 17.05
C LEU A 120 0.83 -6.97 18.42
N ILE A 121 1.92 -7.18 19.16
CA ILE A 121 1.88 -7.76 20.52
C ILE A 121 1.04 -6.88 21.45
N GLU A 122 1.26 -5.57 21.43
CA GLU A 122 0.53 -4.62 22.27
C GLU A 122 -0.97 -4.57 21.92
N ASN A 123 -1.31 -4.59 20.63
CA ASN A 123 -2.70 -4.64 20.20
C ASN A 123 -3.39 -5.92 20.67
N TYR A 124 -2.72 -7.08 20.53
CA TYR A 124 -3.28 -8.35 20.98
C TYR A 124 -3.46 -8.40 22.51
N ARG A 125 -2.49 -7.87 23.28
CA ARG A 125 -2.59 -7.73 24.74
C ARG A 125 -3.82 -6.91 25.14
N ARG A 126 -4.07 -5.77 24.48
CA ARG A 126 -5.26 -4.93 24.75
C ARG A 126 -6.56 -5.68 24.47
N THR A 127 -6.61 -6.46 23.40
CA THR A 127 -7.78 -7.28 23.07
C THR A 127 -8.04 -8.33 24.17
N LEU A 128 -6.99 -9.06 24.60
CA LEU A 128 -7.10 -10.05 25.68
C LEU A 128 -7.63 -9.41 26.98
N GLU A 129 -7.02 -8.30 27.42
CA GLU A 129 -7.46 -7.62 28.64
C GLU A 129 -8.90 -7.14 28.57
N THR A 130 -9.32 -6.63 27.40
CA THR A 130 -10.71 -6.21 27.21
C THR A 130 -11.67 -7.39 27.38
N THR A 131 -11.34 -8.54 26.79
CA THR A 131 -12.15 -9.75 26.92
C THR A 131 -12.16 -10.33 28.35
N GLU A 132 -11.03 -10.31 29.05
CA GLU A 132 -10.95 -10.76 30.45
C GLU A 132 -11.75 -9.86 31.39
N ILE A 133 -11.67 -8.54 31.20
CA ILE A 133 -12.42 -7.57 32.01
C ILE A 133 -13.92 -7.73 31.77
N GLU A 134 -14.36 -7.86 30.52
CA GLU A 134 -15.77 -8.09 30.18
C GLU A 134 -16.31 -9.37 30.87
N GLN A 135 -15.56 -10.47 30.80
CA GLN A 135 -15.92 -11.73 31.48
C GLN A 135 -16.03 -11.57 33.00
N ARG A 136 -15.08 -10.86 33.63
CA ARG A 136 -15.09 -10.62 35.07
C ARG A 136 -16.24 -9.73 35.51
N ILE A 137 -16.58 -8.70 34.73
CA ILE A 137 -17.72 -7.83 35.01
C ILE A 137 -19.02 -8.64 34.92
N ALA A 138 -19.21 -9.42 33.85
CA ALA A 138 -20.40 -10.25 33.69
C ALA A 138 -20.58 -11.27 34.84
N ALA A 139 -19.48 -11.86 35.33
CA ALA A 139 -19.52 -12.76 36.47
C ALA A 139 -19.94 -12.05 37.77
N LEU A 140 -19.38 -10.86 38.03
CA LEU A 140 -19.74 -10.05 39.20
C LEU A 140 -21.19 -9.56 39.14
N GLU A 141 -21.67 -9.15 37.97
CA GLU A 141 -23.08 -8.75 37.78
C GLU A 141 -24.03 -9.92 38.00
N ALA A 142 -23.68 -11.12 37.51
CA ALA A 142 -24.47 -12.33 37.73
C ALA A 142 -24.52 -12.77 39.21
N GLU A 143 -23.47 -12.52 39.97
CA GLU A 143 -23.45 -12.74 41.42
C GLU A 143 -24.27 -11.69 42.17
N ALA A 144 -24.21 -10.42 41.76
CA ALA A 144 -24.97 -9.33 42.38
C ALA A 144 -26.49 -9.40 42.12
N LEU A 145 -26.90 -10.10 41.05
CA LEU A 145 -28.30 -10.35 40.68
C LEU A 145 -28.91 -11.61 41.34
N LYS A 146 -28.12 -12.39 42.09
CA LYS A 146 -28.59 -13.52 42.90
C LYS A 146 -28.91 -13.10 44.32
#